data_AF-A0A971GD70-F1
#
_entry.id   AF-A0A971GD70-F1
#
_cell.length_a   1.000
_cell.length_b   1.000
_cell.length_c   1.000
_cell.angle_alpha   90.00
_cell.angle_beta   90.00
_cell.angle_gamma   90.00
#
_symmetry.space_group_name_H-M   'P 1'
#
loop_
_entity.id
_entity.type
_entity.pdbx_description
1 polymer ?
#
loop_
_entity_poly.entity_id
_entity_poly.type
_entity_poly.pdbx_seq_one_letter_code
_entity_poly.pdbx_strand_id
1 'polypeptide(L)'
;METESDWYEVERMTQRAFWNKFRPGCDEHYLVHKLRQHEDYLPELSRVAVKDGRIIGCIMYTKSRVVDGDVTHEMITFGPLCVDPDWQGRGVGELLIRHTMKIAAEKRYKGIIIFGEPDYYPRIGFKTNDHFSITTADGKNFDAFMGIELFEGSMKGIKGKFHESEVFKYIPKEEVEAFNIKFPKLKKLNFPDQWD
;
A
#
# COMPACT_ATOMS: atom_id res chain seq x y z
N MET A 1 -11.01 -7.89 10.77
CA MET A 1 -11.23 -7.12 9.53
C MET A 1 -11.84 -5.81 9.93
N GLU A 2 -11.65 -4.77 9.13
CA GLU A 2 -12.30 -3.47 9.33
C GLU A 2 -13.81 -3.57 9.05
N THR A 3 -14.60 -2.72 9.71
CA THR A 3 -16.04 -2.50 9.48
C THR A 3 -16.32 -1.03 9.18
N GLU A 4 -17.52 -0.69 8.70
CA GLU A 4 -17.88 0.73 8.42
C GLU A 4 -17.71 1.65 9.63
N SER A 5 -17.94 1.13 10.85
CA SER A 5 -17.72 1.91 12.09
C SER A 5 -16.25 2.25 12.36
N ASP A 6 -15.32 1.54 11.74
CA ASP A 6 -13.87 1.77 11.89
C ASP A 6 -13.34 2.83 10.91
N TRP A 7 -14.07 3.11 9.83
CA TRP A 7 -13.55 3.85 8.66
C TRP A 7 -12.98 5.21 9.03
N TYR A 8 -13.70 5.96 9.85
CA TYR A 8 -13.26 7.29 10.30
C TYR A 8 -11.92 7.22 11.05
N GLU A 9 -11.77 6.25 11.96
CA GLU A 9 -10.54 6.12 12.75
C GLU A 9 -9.37 5.59 11.91
N VAL A 10 -9.61 4.73 10.93
CA VAL A 10 -8.58 4.31 9.96
C VAL A 10 -8.13 5.48 9.10
N GLU A 11 -9.06 6.27 8.55
CA GLU A 11 -8.75 7.45 7.72
C GLU A 11 -7.99 8.49 8.56
N ARG A 12 -8.42 8.74 9.80
CA ARG A 12 -7.75 9.68 10.71
C ARG A 12 -6.35 9.23 11.10
N MET A 13 -6.17 7.94 11.43
CA MET A 13 -4.85 7.37 11.73
C MET A 13 -3.94 7.43 10.50
N THR A 14 -4.48 7.15 9.31
CA THR A 14 -3.74 7.28 8.06
C THR A 14 -3.31 8.73 7.82
N GLN A 15 -4.21 9.70 8.05
CA GLN A 15 -3.86 11.12 7.96
C GLN A 15 -2.70 11.44 8.89
N ARG A 16 -2.76 11.03 10.16
CA ARG A 16 -1.67 11.21 11.12
C ARG A 16 -0.35 10.59 10.67
N ALA A 17 -0.39 9.41 10.06
CA ALA A 17 0.79 8.66 9.65
C ALA A 17 1.55 9.31 8.46
N PHE A 18 0.85 10.05 7.60
CA PHE A 18 1.41 10.62 6.37
C PHE A 18 1.42 12.15 6.33
N TRP A 19 0.75 12.84 7.26
CA TRP A 19 0.66 14.31 7.24
C TRP A 19 2.04 14.97 7.30
N ASN A 20 2.36 15.78 6.29
CA ASN A 20 3.67 16.41 6.08
C ASN A 20 4.84 15.41 5.96
N LYS A 21 4.60 14.12 5.69
CA LYS A 21 5.67 13.14 5.56
C LYS A 21 6.43 13.30 4.25
N PHE A 22 5.71 13.29 3.13
CA PHE A 22 6.32 13.38 1.79
C PHE A 22 6.12 14.72 1.10
N ARG A 23 5.11 15.50 1.54
CA ARG A 23 4.77 16.83 1.02
C ARG A 23 3.86 17.55 2.02
N PRO A 24 3.61 18.86 1.90
CA PRO A 24 2.68 19.56 2.79
C PRO A 24 1.26 18.97 2.75
N GLY A 25 0.78 18.50 3.90
CA GLY A 25 -0.44 17.70 3.98
C GLY A 25 -0.21 16.23 3.61
N CYS A 26 -1.25 15.56 3.13
CA CYS A 26 -1.21 14.18 2.65
C CYS A 26 -2.52 13.88 1.88
N ASP A 27 -2.56 12.85 1.06
CA ASP A 27 -3.78 12.36 0.39
C ASP A 27 -4.10 10.90 0.73
N GLU A 28 -3.22 10.22 1.45
CA GLU A 28 -3.28 8.79 1.70
C GLU A 28 -4.54 8.39 2.47
N HIS A 29 -5.03 9.26 3.36
CA HIS A 29 -6.30 9.06 4.06
C HIS A 29 -7.51 9.15 3.13
N TYR A 30 -7.44 9.97 2.08
CA TYR A 30 -8.46 10.02 1.05
C TYR A 30 -8.33 8.84 0.06
N LEU A 31 -7.10 8.39 -0.22
CA LEU A 31 -6.87 7.15 -0.97
C LEU A 31 -7.49 5.94 -0.26
N VAL A 32 -7.30 5.81 1.06
CA VAL A 32 -7.99 4.80 1.89
C VAL A 32 -9.50 4.85 1.69
N HIS A 33 -10.08 6.05 1.68
CA HIS A 33 -11.51 6.24 1.43
C HIS A 33 -11.92 5.73 0.04
N LYS A 34 -11.20 6.14 -1.02
CA LYS A 34 -11.47 5.74 -2.41
C LYS A 34 -11.30 4.24 -2.62
N LEU A 35 -10.29 3.63 -2.00
CA LEU A 35 -9.99 2.21 -2.13
C LEU A 35 -11.21 1.36 -1.79
N ARG A 36 -11.93 1.65 -0.69
CA ARG A 36 -13.09 0.85 -0.27
C ARG A 36 -14.22 0.78 -1.31
N GLN A 37 -14.26 1.72 -2.25
CA GLN A 37 -15.27 1.80 -3.32
C GLN A 37 -14.74 1.31 -4.68
N HIS A 38 -13.44 1.03 -4.80
CA HIS A 38 -12.83 0.63 -6.06
C HIS A 38 -13.00 -0.87 -6.31
N GLU A 39 -13.24 -1.26 -7.56
CA GLU A 39 -13.47 -2.67 -7.94
C GLU A 39 -12.26 -3.59 -7.70
N ASP A 40 -11.06 -3.03 -7.76
CA ASP A 40 -9.82 -3.78 -7.50
C ASP A 40 -9.56 -4.00 -6.00
N TYR A 41 -10.30 -3.38 -5.10
CA TYR A 41 -10.05 -3.49 -3.67
C TYR A 41 -10.28 -4.90 -3.15
N LEU A 42 -9.36 -5.38 -2.32
CA LEU A 42 -9.37 -6.71 -1.72
C LEU A 42 -9.65 -6.60 -0.21
N PRO A 43 -10.91 -6.45 0.22
CA PRO A 43 -11.28 -6.35 1.64
C PRO A 43 -10.89 -7.59 2.44
N GLU A 44 -10.88 -8.76 1.80
CA GLU A 44 -10.53 -10.04 2.42
C GLU A 44 -9.04 -10.15 2.80
N LEU A 45 -8.17 -9.35 2.16
CA LEU A 45 -6.74 -9.24 2.50
C LEU A 45 -6.43 -8.04 3.39
N SER A 46 -7.22 -6.98 3.31
CA SER A 46 -6.97 -5.73 4.04
C SER A 46 -7.19 -5.89 5.55
N ARG A 47 -6.32 -5.30 6.37
CA ARG A 47 -6.32 -5.49 7.82
C ARG A 47 -6.03 -4.19 8.56
N VAL A 48 -6.62 -4.09 9.75
CA VAL A 48 -6.28 -3.08 10.76
C VAL A 48 -5.58 -3.76 11.93
N ALA A 49 -4.61 -3.07 12.51
CA ALA A 49 -4.01 -3.45 13.80
C ALA A 49 -4.73 -2.68 14.90
N VAL A 50 -5.22 -3.41 15.90
CA VAL A 50 -5.95 -2.84 17.05
C VAL A 50 -5.20 -3.15 18.33
N LYS A 51 -5.02 -2.13 19.17
CA LYS A 51 -4.46 -2.29 20.51
C LYS A 51 -5.27 -1.46 21.51
N ASP A 52 -5.68 -2.08 22.61
CA ASP A 52 -6.47 -1.44 23.66
C ASP A 52 -7.71 -0.71 23.11
N GLY A 53 -8.37 -1.33 22.13
CA GLY A 53 -9.55 -0.78 21.45
C GLY A 53 -9.26 0.34 20.43
N ARG A 54 -7.99 0.70 20.20
CA ARG A 54 -7.59 1.76 19.26
C ARG A 54 -6.96 1.18 18.01
N ILE A 55 -7.30 1.74 16.86
CA ILE A 55 -6.65 1.44 15.58
C ILE A 55 -5.26 2.09 15.56
N ILE A 56 -4.23 1.27 15.39
CA ILE A 56 -2.81 1.71 15.42
C ILE A 56 -2.07 1.44 14.10
N GLY A 57 -2.73 0.79 13.14
CA GLY A 57 -2.17 0.57 11.81
C GLY A 57 -3.19 -0.02 10.84
N CYS A 58 -2.91 0.09 9.55
CA CYS A 58 -3.75 -0.39 8.46
C CYS A 58 -2.87 -0.86 7.31
N ILE A 59 -3.30 -1.91 6.61
CA ILE A 59 -2.75 -2.34 5.33
C ILE A 59 -3.92 -2.63 4.38
N MET A 60 -3.93 -1.99 3.22
CA MET A 60 -4.97 -2.17 2.20
C MET A 60 -4.39 -2.80 0.94
N TYR A 61 -5.16 -3.66 0.30
CA TYR A 61 -4.75 -4.39 -0.90
C TYR A 61 -5.64 -4.07 -2.10
N THR A 62 -5.03 -4.06 -3.28
CA THR A 62 -5.73 -4.06 -4.55
C THR A 62 -5.22 -5.18 -5.45
N LYS A 63 -6.04 -5.56 -6.43
CA LYS A 63 -5.55 -6.26 -7.61
C LYS A 63 -4.55 -5.40 -8.36
N SER A 64 -3.61 -6.07 -9.01
CA SER A 64 -2.67 -5.52 -9.97
C SER A 64 -2.38 -6.60 -11.02
N ARG A 65 -1.57 -6.29 -12.03
CA ARG A 65 -1.24 -7.26 -13.07
C ARG A 65 0.16 -7.08 -13.63
N VAL A 66 0.69 -8.17 -14.15
CA VAL A 66 1.90 -8.19 -14.97
C VAL A 66 1.51 -8.66 -16.36
N VAL A 67 1.88 -7.89 -17.39
CA VAL A 67 1.49 -8.12 -18.78
C VAL A 67 2.72 -8.38 -19.65
N ASP A 68 2.70 -9.50 -20.39
CA ASP A 68 3.72 -9.88 -21.36
C ASP A 68 3.06 -10.25 -22.70
N GLY A 69 3.02 -9.31 -23.63
CA GLY A 69 2.24 -9.43 -24.86
C GLY A 69 0.76 -9.65 -24.56
N ASP A 70 0.21 -10.77 -25.03
CA ASP A 70 -1.19 -11.16 -24.80
C ASP A 70 -1.41 -11.89 -23.46
N VAL A 71 -0.35 -12.20 -22.72
CA VAL A 71 -0.43 -12.90 -21.44
C VAL A 71 -0.57 -11.89 -20.30
N THR A 72 -1.60 -12.07 -19.48
CA THR A 72 -1.81 -11.28 -18.26
C THR A 72 -1.78 -12.19 -17.03
N HIS A 73 -0.91 -11.85 -16.08
CA HIS A 73 -0.82 -12.49 -14.77
C HIS A 73 -1.45 -11.59 -13.72
N GLU A 74 -2.48 -12.08 -13.01
CA GLU A 74 -3.02 -11.38 -11.84
C GLU A 74 -2.01 -11.41 -10.70
N MET A 75 -1.78 -10.23 -10.10
CA MET A 75 -0.92 -9.99 -8.95
C MET A 75 -1.70 -9.15 -7.93
N ILE A 76 -1.08 -8.91 -6.78
CA ILE A 76 -1.64 -8.00 -5.77
C ILE A 76 -0.61 -6.96 -5.35
N THR A 77 -1.13 -5.81 -4.94
CA THR A 77 -0.34 -4.69 -4.42
C THR A 77 -0.97 -4.28 -3.11
N PHE A 78 -0.16 -3.97 -2.10
CA PHE A 78 -0.67 -3.24 -0.94
C PHE A 78 -0.24 -1.79 -0.98
N GLY A 79 -1.14 -0.94 -0.51
CA GLY A 79 -0.96 0.49 -0.49
C GLY A 79 -2.28 1.15 -0.07
N PRO A 80 -2.29 2.00 0.98
CA PRO A 80 -1.16 2.29 1.85
C PRO A 80 -0.93 1.21 2.93
N LEU A 81 0.29 1.15 3.45
CA LEU A 81 0.64 0.57 4.74
C LEU A 81 0.85 1.72 5.73
N CYS A 82 0.01 1.80 6.75
CA CYS A 82 -0.04 2.91 7.70
C CYS A 82 0.22 2.40 9.11
N VAL A 83 1.00 3.15 9.88
CA VAL A 83 1.16 2.93 11.33
C VAL A 83 1.07 4.29 12.00
N ASP A 84 0.23 4.39 13.04
CA ASP A 84 0.10 5.63 13.81
C ASP A 84 1.49 6.08 14.31
N PRO A 85 1.84 7.37 14.23
CA PRO A 85 3.15 7.88 14.65
C PRO A 85 3.60 7.40 16.03
N ASP A 86 2.66 7.27 16.99
CA ASP A 86 2.96 6.84 18.36
C ASP A 86 3.38 5.36 18.46
N TRP A 87 3.17 4.60 17.38
CA TRP A 87 3.41 3.15 17.27
C TRP A 87 4.42 2.76 16.19
N GLN A 88 4.99 3.74 15.47
CA GLN A 88 6.06 3.49 14.50
C GLN A 88 7.33 2.96 15.20
N GLY A 89 8.13 2.17 14.48
CA GLY A 89 9.33 1.54 15.03
C GLY A 89 9.07 0.38 16.03
N ARG A 90 7.81 0.02 16.28
CA ARG A 90 7.43 -1.05 17.24
C ARG A 90 6.99 -2.36 16.58
N GLY A 91 7.32 -2.56 15.30
CA GLY A 91 7.01 -3.80 14.56
C GLY A 91 5.57 -3.93 14.03
N VAL A 92 4.71 -2.93 14.22
CA VAL A 92 3.29 -2.99 13.78
C VAL A 92 3.15 -3.21 12.26
N GLY A 93 3.91 -2.45 11.45
CA GLY A 93 3.85 -2.58 9.99
C GLY A 93 4.30 -3.96 9.50
N GLU A 94 5.36 -4.50 10.09
CA GLU A 94 5.85 -5.84 9.73
C GLU A 94 4.86 -6.94 10.17
N LEU A 95 4.24 -6.79 11.35
CA LEU A 95 3.17 -7.68 11.81
C LEU A 95 2.01 -7.73 10.80
N LEU A 96 1.57 -6.56 10.32
CA LEU A 96 0.52 -6.45 9.31
C LEU A 96 0.92 -7.17 8.02
N ILE A 97 2.10 -6.86 7.47
CA ILE A 97 2.60 -7.47 6.22
C ILE A 97 2.67 -8.99 6.35
N ARG A 98 3.30 -9.52 7.41
CA ARG A 98 3.48 -10.96 7.59
C ARG A 98 2.14 -11.68 7.75
N HIS A 99 1.21 -11.07 8.48
CA HIS A 99 -0.12 -11.63 8.67
C HIS A 99 -0.90 -11.69 7.34
N THR A 100 -0.90 -10.61 6.56
CA THR A 100 -1.63 -10.57 5.28
C THR A 100 -0.96 -11.40 4.19
N MET A 101 0.36 -11.52 4.18
CA MET A 101 1.09 -12.44 3.30
C MET A 101 0.64 -13.90 3.51
N LYS A 102 0.46 -14.34 4.75
CA LYS A 102 -0.04 -15.69 5.05
C LYS A 102 -1.42 -15.91 4.43
N ILE A 103 -2.34 -14.97 4.63
CA ILE A 103 -3.71 -15.04 4.08
C ILE A 103 -3.68 -15.02 2.55
N ALA A 104 -2.83 -14.19 1.95
CA ALA A 104 -2.69 -14.10 0.51
C ALA A 104 -2.15 -15.40 -0.10
N ALA A 105 -1.18 -16.05 0.55
CA ALA A 105 -0.66 -17.35 0.16
C ALA A 105 -1.72 -18.46 0.25
N GLU A 106 -2.51 -18.49 1.34
CA GLU A 106 -3.65 -19.41 1.51
C GLU A 106 -4.69 -19.25 0.39
N LYS A 107 -4.89 -18.02 -0.08
CA LYS A 107 -5.76 -17.68 -1.22
C LYS A 107 -5.11 -17.89 -2.59
N ARG A 108 -3.89 -18.42 -2.64
CA ARG A 108 -3.14 -18.75 -3.88
C ARG A 108 -2.73 -17.56 -4.75
N TYR A 109 -2.72 -16.35 -4.20
CA TYR A 109 -2.05 -15.23 -4.87
C TYR A 109 -0.58 -15.57 -5.07
N LYS A 110 -0.04 -15.20 -6.24
CA LYS A 110 1.32 -15.60 -6.63
C LYS A 110 2.37 -14.71 -5.99
N GLY A 111 2.20 -13.41 -6.01
CA GLY A 111 3.15 -12.50 -5.39
C GLY A 111 2.55 -11.15 -5.11
N ILE A 112 3.28 -10.38 -4.34
CA ILE A 112 2.99 -8.98 -4.05
C ILE A 112 4.01 -8.13 -4.79
N ILE A 113 3.56 -7.08 -5.49
CA ILE A 113 4.42 -6.07 -6.12
C ILE A 113 4.06 -4.70 -5.54
N ILE A 114 5.06 -3.90 -5.18
CA ILE A 114 4.89 -2.59 -4.55
C ILE A 114 5.90 -1.56 -5.05
N PHE A 115 5.57 -0.29 -4.84
CA PHE A 115 6.52 0.80 -4.73
C PHE A 115 6.69 1.14 -3.24
N GLY A 116 7.91 1.06 -2.70
CA GLY A 116 8.14 1.20 -1.28
C GLY A 116 9.58 1.50 -0.90
N GLU A 117 9.83 1.73 0.40
CA GLU A 117 11.14 2.16 0.88
C GLU A 117 12.23 1.09 0.74
N PRO A 118 13.32 1.38 0.00
CA PRO A 118 14.41 0.43 -0.26
C PRO A 118 15.03 -0.20 0.99
N ASP A 119 15.08 0.51 2.10
CA ASP A 119 15.69 0.00 3.33
C ASP A 119 14.71 -0.79 4.21
N TYR A 120 13.41 -0.70 3.94
CA TYR A 120 12.37 -1.28 4.79
C TYR A 120 11.91 -2.65 4.33
N TYR A 121 11.62 -2.84 3.06
CA TYR A 121 10.98 -4.07 2.57
C TYR A 121 11.94 -5.25 2.36
N PRO A 122 13.24 -5.07 2.01
CA PRO A 122 14.16 -6.18 1.85
C PRO A 122 14.36 -7.03 3.11
N ARG A 123 14.27 -6.44 4.32
CA ARG A 123 14.34 -7.19 5.59
C ARG A 123 13.16 -8.15 5.80
N ILE A 124 12.08 -7.99 5.04
CA ILE A 124 10.89 -8.86 5.05
C ILE A 124 10.98 -9.93 3.95
N GLY A 125 11.95 -9.81 3.03
CA GLY A 125 12.19 -10.73 1.93
C GLY A 125 11.78 -10.20 0.56
N PHE A 126 11.35 -8.94 0.46
CA PHE A 126 11.13 -8.30 -0.83
C PHE A 126 12.45 -8.14 -1.57
N LYS A 127 12.39 -8.21 -2.90
CA LYS A 127 13.53 -8.01 -3.80
C LYS A 127 13.13 -7.01 -4.87
N THR A 128 14.10 -6.32 -5.45
CA THR A 128 13.86 -5.53 -6.66
C THR A 128 13.25 -6.41 -7.76
N ASN A 129 12.35 -5.84 -8.55
CA ASN A 129 11.55 -6.65 -9.49
C ASN A 129 12.33 -7.19 -10.70
N ASP A 130 13.58 -6.75 -10.88
CA ASP A 130 14.50 -7.30 -11.88
C ASP A 130 14.83 -8.77 -11.57
N HIS A 131 14.85 -9.16 -10.29
CA HIS A 131 14.90 -10.57 -9.88
C HIS A 131 13.76 -11.43 -10.45
N PHE A 132 12.64 -10.82 -10.82
CA PHE A 132 11.47 -11.50 -11.39
C PHE A 132 11.27 -11.20 -12.88
N SER A 133 12.21 -10.50 -13.54
CA SER A 133 12.03 -10.03 -14.93
C SER A 133 10.76 -9.17 -15.12
N ILE A 134 10.41 -8.40 -14.10
CA ILE A 134 9.27 -7.48 -14.11
C ILE A 134 9.80 -6.04 -14.15
N THR A 135 9.18 -5.22 -14.99
CA THR A 135 9.48 -3.78 -15.12
C THR A 135 8.23 -2.96 -14.87
N THR A 136 8.38 -1.67 -14.63
CA THR A 136 7.24 -0.73 -14.66
C THR A 136 6.63 -0.65 -16.06
N ALA A 137 5.47 -0.02 -16.21
CA ALA A 137 4.82 0.15 -17.51
C ALA A 137 5.70 0.85 -18.58
N ASP A 138 6.61 1.73 -18.13
CA ASP A 138 7.61 2.43 -18.95
C ASP A 138 8.95 1.70 -19.06
N GLY A 139 9.04 0.45 -18.57
CA GLY A 139 10.20 -0.43 -18.77
C GLY A 139 11.38 -0.18 -17.83
N LYS A 140 11.15 0.46 -16.67
CA LYS A 140 12.19 0.77 -15.69
C LYS A 140 12.23 -0.25 -14.55
N ASN A 141 13.35 -0.22 -13.83
CA ASN A 141 13.53 -0.86 -12.53
C ASN A 141 14.39 0.06 -11.66
N PHE A 142 14.13 0.07 -10.36
CA PHE A 142 14.79 0.93 -9.37
C PHE A 142 14.54 0.36 -7.96
N ASP A 143 15.34 0.76 -6.99
CA ASP A 143 15.37 0.13 -5.66
C ASP A 143 14.01 0.12 -4.94
N ALA A 144 13.19 1.14 -5.15
CA ALA A 144 11.85 1.23 -4.57
C ALA A 144 10.81 0.32 -5.24
N PHE A 145 11.09 -0.23 -6.43
CA PHE A 145 10.17 -1.11 -7.16
C PHE A 145 10.46 -2.58 -6.84
N MET A 146 9.67 -3.15 -5.95
CA MET A 146 9.95 -4.43 -5.31
C MET A 146 8.82 -5.45 -5.46
N GLY A 147 9.17 -6.72 -5.33
CA GLY A 147 8.25 -7.85 -5.35
C GLY A 147 8.64 -8.96 -4.38
N ILE A 148 7.69 -9.83 -4.07
CA ILE A 148 7.91 -11.03 -3.24
C ILE A 148 6.99 -12.17 -3.68
N GLU A 149 7.55 -13.38 -3.74
CA GLU A 149 6.79 -14.62 -3.92
C GLU A 149 6.05 -14.99 -2.63
N LEU A 150 4.77 -15.36 -2.73
CA LEU A 150 3.98 -15.77 -1.57
C LEU A 150 4.16 -17.24 -1.18
N PHE A 151 4.69 -18.06 -2.08
CA PHE A 151 5.14 -19.42 -1.82
C PHE A 151 6.23 -19.77 -2.84
N GLU A 152 7.04 -20.79 -2.55
CA GLU A 152 8.22 -21.09 -3.35
C GLU A 152 7.90 -21.26 -4.85
N GLY A 153 8.56 -20.44 -5.69
CA GLY A 153 8.42 -20.48 -7.14
C GLY A 153 7.06 -20.01 -7.65
N SER A 154 6.26 -19.33 -6.82
CA SER A 154 4.92 -18.86 -7.21
C SER A 154 4.94 -17.83 -8.34
N MET A 155 6.03 -17.09 -8.51
CA MET A 155 6.21 -16.14 -9.61
C MET A 155 7.10 -16.70 -10.73
N LYS A 156 7.48 -17.99 -10.68
CA LYS A 156 8.26 -18.62 -11.75
C LYS A 156 7.51 -18.52 -13.08
N GLY A 157 8.16 -17.90 -14.06
CA GLY A 157 7.62 -17.72 -15.40
C GLY A 157 6.72 -16.48 -15.56
N ILE A 158 6.43 -15.75 -14.48
CA ILE A 158 5.82 -14.42 -14.57
C ILE A 158 6.91 -13.43 -14.96
N LYS A 159 6.66 -12.65 -16.01
CA LYS A 159 7.55 -11.58 -16.48
C LYS A 159 6.72 -10.52 -17.19
N GLY A 160 7.30 -9.34 -17.45
CA GLY A 160 6.67 -8.31 -18.27
C GLY A 160 6.48 -6.99 -17.54
N LYS A 161 5.43 -6.26 -17.92
CA LYS A 161 5.15 -4.90 -17.44
C LYS A 161 4.12 -4.91 -16.32
N PHE A 162 4.48 -4.32 -15.20
CA PHE A 162 3.59 -4.14 -14.06
C PHE A 162 2.62 -2.99 -14.29
N HIS A 163 1.34 -3.25 -13.96
CA HIS A 163 0.27 -2.28 -13.94
C HIS A 163 -0.46 -2.38 -12.60
N GLU A 164 -0.38 -1.32 -11.80
CA GLU A 164 -1.18 -1.16 -10.58
C GLU A 164 -2.62 -0.76 -10.90
N SER A 165 -3.47 -0.80 -9.87
CA SER A 165 -4.87 -0.35 -9.97
C SER A 165 -4.96 1.13 -10.34
N GLU A 166 -5.96 1.49 -11.15
CA GLU A 166 -6.20 2.87 -11.57
C GLU A 166 -6.48 3.82 -10.39
N VAL A 167 -6.90 3.28 -9.24
CA VAL A 167 -7.16 4.04 -8.01
C VAL A 167 -5.94 4.85 -7.54
N PHE A 168 -4.72 4.41 -7.85
CA PHE A 168 -3.47 5.08 -7.47
C PHE A 168 -3.06 6.21 -8.42
N LYS A 169 -3.61 6.26 -9.64
CA LYS A 169 -3.10 7.17 -10.69
C LYS A 169 -3.56 8.62 -10.54
N TYR A 170 -4.74 8.85 -9.99
CA TYR A 170 -5.30 10.19 -9.90
C TYR A 170 -6.12 10.42 -8.63
N ILE A 171 -5.60 11.33 -7.81
CA ILE A 171 -6.23 11.82 -6.59
C ILE A 171 -6.36 13.35 -6.71
N PRO A 172 -7.57 13.87 -7.01
CA PRO A 172 -7.79 15.31 -7.17
C PRO A 172 -7.52 16.07 -5.88
N LYS A 173 -6.74 17.16 -5.96
CA LYS A 173 -6.40 17.98 -4.80
C LYS A 173 -7.65 18.59 -4.16
N GLU A 174 -8.60 19.03 -4.97
CA GLU A 174 -9.85 19.64 -4.53
C GLU A 174 -10.70 18.65 -3.71
N GLU A 175 -10.73 17.38 -4.13
CA GLU A 175 -11.42 16.32 -3.39
C GLU A 175 -10.73 16.02 -2.06
N VAL A 176 -9.39 15.98 -2.03
CA VAL A 176 -8.61 15.84 -0.80
C VAL A 176 -8.88 16.99 0.17
N GLU A 177 -8.89 18.24 -0.30
CA GLU A 177 -9.21 19.40 0.55
C GLU A 177 -10.65 19.37 1.07
N ALA A 178 -11.62 18.96 0.24
CA ALA A 178 -13.00 18.79 0.67
C ALA A 178 -13.11 17.68 1.73
N PHE A 179 -12.36 16.59 1.55
CA PHE A 179 -12.32 15.47 2.48
C PHE A 179 -11.67 15.84 3.82
N ASN A 180 -10.62 16.67 3.80
CA ASN A 180 -9.93 17.18 5.00
C ASN A 180 -10.87 17.90 5.98
N ILE A 181 -12.00 18.46 5.53
CA ILE A 181 -12.98 19.16 6.38
C ILE A 181 -13.56 18.24 7.47
N LYS A 182 -13.57 16.92 7.24
CA LYS A 182 -14.08 15.91 8.19
C LYS A 182 -13.15 15.64 9.37
N PHE A 183 -11.89 16.09 9.29
CA PHE A 183 -10.84 15.76 10.26
C PHE A 183 -10.38 17.00 11.04
N PRO A 184 -9.71 16.82 12.19
CA PRO A 184 -9.07 17.93 12.90
C PRO A 184 -8.11 18.69 11.97
N LYS A 185 -8.13 20.02 12.04
CA LYS A 185 -7.24 20.86 11.21
C LYS A 185 -5.78 20.62 11.61
N LEU A 186 -4.97 20.24 10.64
CA LEU A 186 -3.52 20.09 10.78
C LEU A 186 -2.82 21.14 9.92
N LYS A 187 -1.70 21.66 10.42
CA LYS A 187 -0.91 22.66 9.68
C LYS A 187 -0.11 21.98 8.58
N LYS A 188 -0.19 22.50 7.36
CA LYS A 188 0.68 22.10 6.24
C LYS A 188 2.07 22.73 6.43
N LEU A 189 3.11 21.91 6.39
CA LEU A 189 4.50 22.31 6.62
C LEU A 189 5.38 21.73 5.52
N ASN A 190 6.37 22.52 5.11
CA ASN A 190 7.45 22.07 4.23
C ASN A 190 8.63 21.59 5.07
N PHE A 191 9.19 20.44 4.75
CA PHE A 191 10.42 19.92 5.36
C PHE A 191 11.48 19.63 4.27
N PRO A 192 12.79 19.67 4.61
CA PRO A 192 13.86 19.55 3.62
C PRO A 192 13.85 18.25 2.78
N ASP A 193 13.36 17.14 3.34
CA ASP A 193 13.39 15.81 2.70
C ASP A 193 12.07 15.44 1.98
N GLN A 194 11.17 16.42 1.79
CA GLN A 194 9.93 16.20 1.06
C GLN A 194 10.17 16.21 -0.45
N TRP A 195 9.28 15.57 -1.20
CA TRP A 195 9.28 15.61 -2.66
C TRP A 195 8.92 17.03 -3.12
N ASP A 196 9.60 17.50 -4.17
CA ASP A 196 9.35 18.80 -4.82
C ASP A 196 7.95 18.88 -5.47
#